data_AF-A0A4Y7IBW5-F1
#
_entry.id   AF-A0A4Y7IBW5-F1
#
_cell.length_a   1.000
_cell.length_b   1.000
_cell.length_c   1.000
_cell.angle_alpha   90.00
_cell.angle_beta   90.00
_cell.angle_gamma   90.00
#
_symmetry.space_group_name_H-M   'P 1'
#
loop_
_entity.id
_entity.type
_entity.pdbx_description
1 polymer ?
#
loop_
_entity_poly.entity_id
_entity_poly.type
_entity_poly.pdbx_seq_one_letter_code
_entity_poly.pdbx_strand_id
1 'polypeptide(L)'
;MEGVDGIMVRRSVPSDHSCLFSAIGYVMDHDRNKATELRQVIVQKVASDPTKYTEAFLEVSNEEYCSWIQNSNTWGGAIELSILSEYYQKEIAAYHTDNVRCYVYGEDQKYTEMVLLIYDGRHYDALAISQAYGVSEEFDQTVFPVQEDKSIGRVHELALDLVNEEAR
;
A
#
# COMPACT_ATOMS: atom_id res chain seq x y z
N MET A 1 -25.52 -9.53 1.50
CA MET A 1 -24.76 -8.30 1.82
C MET A 1 -24.31 -8.47 3.26
N GLU A 2 -23.26 -9.25 3.48
CA GLU A 2 -22.68 -9.38 4.82
C GLU A 2 -21.95 -8.07 5.09
N GLY A 3 -22.42 -7.35 6.10
CA GLY A 3 -21.78 -6.13 6.54
C GLY A 3 -20.40 -6.48 7.09
N VAL A 4 -19.42 -5.66 6.77
CA VAL A 4 -18.12 -5.73 7.44
C VAL A 4 -18.36 -5.42 8.92
N ASP A 5 -18.27 -6.46 9.76
CA ASP A 5 -18.34 -6.35 11.21
C ASP A 5 -16.92 -6.10 11.74
N GLY A 6 -16.68 -4.90 12.26
CA GLY A 6 -15.40 -4.51 12.82
C GLY A 6 -15.17 -3.00 12.82
N ILE A 7 -13.97 -2.62 13.24
CA ILE A 7 -13.49 -1.23 13.29
C ILE A 7 -12.29 -1.07 12.37
N MET A 8 -12.23 0.06 11.66
CA MET A 8 -11.02 0.44 10.94
C MET A 8 -9.94 0.83 11.94
N VAL A 9 -8.74 0.29 11.76
CA VAL A 9 -7.59 0.55 12.62
C VAL A 9 -6.35 0.83 11.79
N ARG A 10 -5.56 1.81 12.26
CA ARG A 10 -4.19 2.06 11.80
C ARG A 10 -3.24 1.10 12.51
N ARG A 11 -2.48 0.33 11.74
CA ARG A 11 -1.44 -0.58 12.23
C ARG A 11 -0.07 0.01 11.93
N SER A 12 0.53 0.61 12.96
CA SER A 12 1.84 1.26 12.82
C SER A 12 2.95 0.27 12.44
N VAL A 13 3.84 0.72 11.56
CA VAL A 13 5.08 0.02 11.19
C VAL A 13 6.31 0.84 11.61
N PRO A 14 7.50 0.23 11.70
CA PRO A 14 8.73 0.95 12.04
C PRO A 14 8.99 2.14 11.10
N SER A 15 9.45 3.25 11.68
CA SER A 15 9.83 4.47 10.93
C SER A 15 11.30 4.39 10.49
N ASP A 16 11.64 3.40 9.64
CA ASP A 16 13.02 3.04 9.28
C ASP A 16 13.35 3.16 7.78
N HIS A 17 12.81 4.17 7.09
CA HIS A 17 12.93 4.38 5.63
C HIS A 17 12.29 3.27 4.78
N SER A 18 11.81 2.19 5.40
CA SER A 18 11.18 1.06 4.73
C SER A 18 9.69 0.93 5.08
N CYS A 19 9.08 1.95 5.68
CA CYS A 19 7.70 1.93 6.14
C CYS A 19 6.69 1.53 5.05
N LEU A 20 6.84 2.02 3.81
CA LEU A 20 6.01 1.59 2.68
C LEU A 20 6.05 0.06 2.50
N PHE A 21 7.24 -0.53 2.47
CA PHE A 21 7.40 -1.96 2.23
C PHE A 21 6.94 -2.80 3.43
N SER A 22 7.16 -2.31 4.65
CA SER A 22 6.68 -2.95 5.88
C SER A 22 5.15 -2.92 5.95
N ALA A 23 4.53 -1.81 5.53
CA ALA A 23 3.08 -1.68 5.48
C ALA A 23 2.48 -2.57 4.38
N ILE A 24 3.07 -2.60 3.18
CA ILE A 24 2.67 -3.51 2.10
C ILE A 24 2.79 -4.97 2.53
N GLY A 25 3.93 -5.36 3.11
CA GLY A 25 4.12 -6.73 3.59
C GLY A 25 3.08 -7.14 4.63
N TYR A 26 2.69 -6.21 5.50
CA TYR A 26 1.62 -6.47 6.45
C TYR A 26 0.26 -6.65 5.78
N VAL A 27 -0.16 -5.73 4.89
CA VAL A 27 -1.50 -5.83 4.30
C VAL A 27 -1.63 -6.96 3.28
N MET A 28 -0.53 -7.37 2.64
CA MET A 28 -0.52 -8.46 1.67
C MET A 28 -0.33 -9.83 2.31
N ASP A 29 0.62 -9.95 3.26
CA ASP A 29 1.15 -11.23 3.75
C ASP A 29 1.12 -11.36 5.28
N HIS A 30 0.57 -10.37 6.01
CA HIS A 30 0.67 -10.25 7.47
C HIS A 30 2.13 -10.30 8.00
N ASP A 31 3.10 -9.87 7.19
CA ASP A 31 4.52 -9.86 7.53
C ASP A 31 5.18 -8.51 7.25
N ARG A 32 5.61 -7.82 8.31
CA ARG A 32 6.28 -6.52 8.23
C ARG A 32 7.74 -6.62 7.77
N ASN A 33 8.32 -7.81 7.68
CA ASN A 33 9.75 -8.01 7.38
C ASN A 33 10.01 -8.27 5.89
N LYS A 34 9.16 -7.72 5.02
CA LYS A 34 9.20 -7.94 3.57
C LYS A 34 10.04 -6.93 2.80
N ALA A 35 10.59 -5.91 3.45
CA ALA A 35 11.25 -4.79 2.78
C ALA A 35 12.34 -5.19 1.77
N THR A 36 13.23 -6.10 2.14
CA THR A 36 14.30 -6.57 1.24
C THR A 36 13.74 -7.33 0.03
N GLU A 37 12.76 -8.20 0.26
CA GLU A 37 12.11 -9.00 -0.80
C GLU A 37 11.38 -8.08 -1.79
N LEU A 38 10.58 -7.15 -1.30
CA LEU A 38 9.80 -6.24 -2.15
C LEU A 38 10.67 -5.31 -2.97
N ARG A 39 11.77 -4.79 -2.39
CA ARG A 39 12.76 -4.01 -3.16
C ARG A 39 13.36 -4.84 -4.30
N GLN A 40 13.65 -6.12 -4.08
CA GLN A 40 14.14 -6.99 -5.14
C GLN A 40 13.11 -7.22 -6.26
N VAL A 41 11.84 -7.38 -5.90
CA VAL A 41 10.74 -7.45 -6.89
C VAL A 41 10.72 -6.19 -7.77
N ILE A 42 10.84 -5.02 -7.16
CA ILE A 42 10.85 -3.74 -7.90
C ILE A 42 12.04 -3.65 -8.84
N VAL A 43 13.24 -3.98 -8.38
CA VAL A 43 14.45 -4.02 -9.22
C VAL A 43 14.25 -4.94 -10.42
N GLN A 44 13.77 -6.16 -10.18
CA GLN A 44 13.54 -7.13 -11.24
C GLN A 44 12.55 -6.60 -12.27
N LYS A 45 11.45 -5.97 -11.80
CA LYS A 45 10.45 -5.37 -12.68
C LYS A 45 11.04 -4.23 -13.52
N VAL A 46 11.72 -3.28 -12.87
CA VAL A 46 12.32 -2.11 -13.52
C VAL A 46 13.36 -2.52 -14.55
N ALA A 47 14.26 -3.44 -14.20
CA ALA A 47 15.30 -3.94 -15.09
C ALA A 47 14.76 -4.79 -16.25
N SER A 48 13.62 -5.47 -16.07
CA SER A 48 13.01 -6.33 -17.09
C SER A 48 12.35 -5.56 -18.24
N ASP A 49 11.96 -4.31 -18.01
CA ASP A 49 11.29 -3.48 -19.01
C ASP A 49 11.85 -2.05 -19.07
N PRO A 50 13.07 -1.87 -19.60
CA PRO A 50 13.66 -0.54 -19.76
C PRO A 50 12.89 0.36 -20.73
N THR A 51 11.96 -0.20 -21.53
CA THR A 51 11.13 0.56 -22.46
C THR A 51 9.98 1.27 -21.75
N LYS A 52 9.41 0.64 -20.71
CA LYS A 52 8.45 1.26 -19.79
C LYS A 52 9.16 2.16 -18.78
N TYR A 53 10.19 1.63 -18.12
CA TYR A 53 10.92 2.29 -17.04
C TYR A 53 12.12 3.09 -17.57
N THR A 54 11.79 4.13 -18.33
CA THR A 54 12.76 5.07 -18.92
C THR A 54 13.27 6.10 -17.91
N GLU A 55 14.35 6.79 -18.24
CA GLU A 55 14.87 7.91 -17.42
C GLU A 55 13.85 9.03 -17.22
N ALA A 56 12.99 9.28 -18.22
CA ALA A 56 11.90 10.25 -18.08
C ALA A 56 10.82 9.80 -17.09
N PHE A 57 10.64 8.49 -16.90
CA PHE A 57 9.68 7.93 -15.95
C PHE A 57 10.26 7.83 -14.54
N LEU A 58 11.54 7.45 -14.42
CA LEU A 58 12.23 7.20 -13.16
C LEU A 58 12.97 8.42 -12.59
N GLU A 59 13.08 9.50 -13.38
CA GLU A 59 13.88 10.72 -13.12
C GLU A 59 15.40 10.52 -13.03
N VAL A 60 15.85 9.27 -13.09
CA VAL A 60 17.25 8.83 -13.17
C VAL A 60 17.37 7.66 -14.13
N SER A 61 18.59 7.27 -14.50
CA SER A 61 18.76 6.10 -15.36
C SER A 61 18.18 4.82 -14.73
N ASN A 62 17.74 3.86 -15.55
CA ASN A 62 17.15 2.60 -15.08
C ASN A 62 18.08 1.84 -14.11
N GLU A 63 19.38 1.80 -14.42
CA GLU A 63 20.42 1.17 -13.58
C GLU A 63 20.62 1.91 -12.25
N GLU A 64 20.64 3.24 -12.29
CA GLU A 64 20.74 4.08 -11.09
C GLU A 64 19.52 3.91 -10.18
N TYR A 65 18.32 3.87 -10.76
CA TYR A 65 17.10 3.59 -10.01
C TYR A 65 17.15 2.23 -9.32
N CYS A 66 17.55 1.18 -10.05
CA CYS A 66 17.68 -0.16 -9.50
C CYS A 66 18.67 -0.19 -8.33
N SER A 67 19.79 0.52 -8.43
CA SER A 67 20.78 0.62 -7.35
C SER A 67 20.24 1.42 -6.16
N TRP A 68 19.51 2.50 -6.42
CA TRP A 68 18.89 3.37 -5.42
C TRP A 68 17.81 2.64 -4.61
N ILE A 69 16.88 1.96 -5.27
CA ILE A 69 15.74 1.31 -4.58
C ILE A 69 16.16 0.08 -3.76
N GLN A 70 17.31 -0.55 -4.06
CA GLN A 70 17.87 -1.62 -3.24
C GLN A 70 18.39 -1.14 -1.88
N ASN A 71 18.77 0.14 -1.76
CA ASN A 71 19.30 0.68 -0.52
C ASN A 71 18.19 0.81 0.53
N SER A 72 18.37 0.21 1.71
CA SER A 72 17.36 0.23 2.77
C SER A 72 17.03 1.63 3.32
N ASN A 73 17.87 2.63 3.03
CA ASN A 73 17.68 4.01 3.47
C ASN A 73 16.89 4.87 2.47
N THR A 74 16.44 4.31 1.34
CA THR A 74 15.64 5.05 0.35
C THR A 74 14.16 4.80 0.55
N TRP A 75 13.36 5.82 0.26
CA TRP A 75 11.92 5.79 0.49
C TRP A 75 11.23 5.36 -0.80
N GLY A 76 10.29 4.41 -0.70
CA GLY A 76 9.40 4.13 -1.82
C GLY A 76 8.29 5.19 -1.94
N GLY A 77 7.60 5.19 -3.07
CA GLY A 77 6.41 6.01 -3.30
C GLY A 77 5.50 5.45 -4.37
N ALA A 78 4.97 6.34 -5.21
CA ALA A 78 3.96 6.00 -6.22
C ALA A 78 4.45 4.95 -7.25
N ILE A 79 5.73 5.00 -7.65
CA ILE A 79 6.31 4.04 -8.58
C ILE A 79 6.31 2.64 -7.96
N GLU A 80 6.80 2.52 -6.72
CA GLU A 80 6.80 1.26 -5.96
C GLU A 80 5.40 0.70 -5.79
N LEU A 81 4.42 1.54 -5.39
CA LEU A 81 3.03 1.10 -5.21
C LEU A 81 2.41 0.60 -6.52
N SER A 82 2.66 1.28 -7.64
CA SER A 82 2.21 0.83 -8.96
C SER A 82 2.80 -0.54 -9.34
N ILE A 83 4.09 -0.74 -9.11
CA ILE A 83 4.78 -2.00 -9.39
C ILE A 83 4.28 -3.12 -8.47
N LEU A 84 4.12 -2.84 -7.17
CA LEU A 84 3.70 -3.82 -6.18
C LEU A 84 2.24 -4.21 -6.35
N SER A 85 1.37 -3.29 -6.77
CA SER A 85 0.01 -3.59 -7.20
C SER A 85 0.00 -4.58 -8.36
N GLU A 86 0.86 -4.37 -9.37
CA GLU A 86 1.00 -5.28 -10.51
C GLU A 86 1.51 -6.66 -10.08
N TYR A 87 2.51 -6.70 -9.20
CA TYR A 87 3.12 -7.94 -8.68
C TYR A 87 2.12 -8.79 -7.87
N TYR A 88 1.38 -8.17 -6.95
CA TYR A 88 0.41 -8.86 -6.11
C TYR A 88 -0.94 -9.10 -6.80
N GLN A 89 -1.18 -8.47 -7.96
CA GLN A 89 -2.45 -8.45 -8.68
C GLN A 89 -3.62 -7.96 -7.81
N LYS A 90 -3.37 -6.91 -7.04
CA LYS A 90 -4.35 -6.27 -6.15
C LYS A 90 -4.28 -4.76 -6.29
N GLU A 91 -5.42 -4.10 -6.13
CA GLU A 91 -5.45 -2.65 -5.97
C GLU A 91 -4.83 -2.25 -4.63
N ILE A 92 -4.13 -1.12 -4.62
CA ILE A 92 -3.61 -0.52 -3.38
C ILE A 92 -4.22 0.86 -3.25
N ALA A 93 -5.05 1.07 -2.25
CA ALA A 93 -5.62 2.37 -1.93
C ALA A 93 -4.83 3.04 -0.80
N ALA A 94 -4.10 4.10 -1.13
CA ALA A 94 -3.36 4.92 -0.17
C ALA A 94 -4.17 6.16 0.21
N TYR A 95 -4.57 6.24 1.48
CA TYR A 95 -5.29 7.37 2.04
C TYR A 95 -4.33 8.38 2.64
N HIS A 96 -4.37 9.60 2.14
CA HIS A 96 -3.50 10.69 2.53
C HIS A 96 -4.21 11.59 3.55
N THR A 97 -3.66 11.71 4.76
CA THR A 97 -4.27 12.54 5.83
C THR A 97 -3.99 14.04 5.65
N ASP A 98 -2.98 14.41 4.87
CA ASP A 98 -2.59 15.81 4.62
C ASP A 98 -3.59 16.57 3.73
N ASN A 99 -4.34 15.86 2.89
CA ASN A 99 -5.30 16.43 1.95
C ASN A 99 -6.62 15.64 1.85
N VAL A 100 -6.79 14.60 2.68
CA VAL A 100 -7.97 13.74 2.74
C VAL A 100 -8.32 13.17 1.34
N ARG A 101 -7.30 12.69 0.61
CA ARG A 101 -7.48 12.02 -0.69
C ARG A 101 -7.06 10.57 -0.62
N CYS A 102 -7.71 9.76 -1.44
CA CYS A 102 -7.34 8.38 -1.70
C CYS A 102 -6.76 8.27 -3.11
N TYR A 103 -5.56 7.71 -3.23
CA TYR A 103 -4.97 7.33 -4.51
C TYR A 103 -5.00 5.82 -4.65
N VAL A 104 -5.61 5.32 -5.73
CA VAL A 104 -5.74 3.89 -5.99
C VAL A 104 -4.78 3.47 -7.10
N TYR A 105 -3.85 2.58 -6.77
CA TYR A 105 -2.89 2.00 -7.71
C TYR A 105 -3.45 0.68 -8.24
N GLY A 106 -3.45 0.50 -9.57
CA GLY A 106 -3.98 -0.70 -10.24
C GLY A 106 -5.48 -0.66 -10.58
N GLU A 107 -6.15 0.49 -10.43
CA GLU A 107 -7.61 0.63 -10.63
C GLU A 107 -8.12 0.35 -12.07
N ASP A 108 -7.21 0.34 -13.04
CA ASP A 108 -7.47 0.05 -14.45
C ASP A 108 -7.20 -1.42 -14.82
N GLN A 109 -6.60 -2.20 -13.90
CA GLN A 109 -6.15 -3.57 -14.15
C GLN A 109 -7.21 -4.64 -13.88
N LYS A 110 -8.40 -4.24 -13.41
CA LYS A 110 -9.54 -5.13 -13.10
C LYS A 110 -9.20 -6.19 -12.04
N TYR A 111 -8.37 -5.83 -11.07
CA TYR A 111 -8.16 -6.69 -9.90
C TYR A 111 -9.44 -6.78 -9.08
N THR A 112 -9.65 -7.91 -8.41
CA THR A 112 -10.87 -8.19 -7.63
C THR A 112 -10.68 -7.95 -6.14
N GLU A 113 -9.49 -7.53 -5.73
CA GLU A 113 -9.09 -7.37 -4.33
C GLU A 113 -8.29 -6.07 -4.17
N MET A 114 -8.50 -5.40 -3.04
CA MET A 114 -7.86 -4.14 -2.67
C MET A 114 -7.31 -4.23 -1.25
N VAL A 115 -6.14 -3.63 -1.04
CA VAL A 115 -5.55 -3.38 0.28
C VAL A 115 -5.46 -1.89 0.58
N LEU A 116 -5.29 -1.53 1.85
CA LEU A 116 -5.42 -0.16 2.32
C LEU A 116 -4.15 0.29 3.06
N LEU A 117 -3.66 1.47 2.71
CA LEU A 117 -2.58 2.16 3.42
C LEU A 117 -3.07 3.53 3.88
N ILE A 118 -2.44 4.06 4.93
CA ILE A 118 -2.56 5.46 5.34
C ILE A 118 -1.20 6.15 5.27
N TYR A 119 -1.19 7.40 4.81
CA TYR A 119 0.01 8.20 4.59
C TYR A 119 -0.16 9.60 5.15
N ASP A 120 0.80 10.06 5.95
CA ASP A 120 0.75 11.36 6.63
C ASP A 120 1.62 12.46 6.00
N GLY A 121 2.06 12.25 4.76
CA GLY A 121 3.03 13.14 4.10
C GLY A 121 4.48 12.73 4.33
N ARG A 122 4.76 11.77 5.24
CA ARG A 122 6.11 11.25 5.49
C ARG A 122 6.16 9.75 5.71
N HIS A 123 5.15 9.16 6.32
CA HIS A 123 5.18 7.79 6.79
C HIS A 123 3.95 7.02 6.32
N TYR A 124 4.16 5.78 5.88
CA TYR A 124 3.10 4.85 5.53
C TYR A 124 2.85 3.89 6.68
N ASP A 125 1.58 3.68 7.01
CA ASP A 125 1.12 2.60 7.87
C ASP A 125 0.03 1.77 7.17
N ALA A 126 -0.23 0.59 7.70
CA ALA A 126 -1.27 -0.28 7.20
C ALA A 126 -2.64 0.11 7.78
N LEU A 127 -3.69 -0.05 6.96
CA LEU A 127 -5.08 0.00 7.40
C LEU A 127 -5.69 -1.40 7.36
N ALA A 128 -6.43 -1.75 8.40
CA ALA A 128 -7.08 -3.04 8.53
C ALA A 128 -8.43 -2.91 9.23
N ILE A 129 -9.30 -3.90 9.05
CA ILE A 129 -10.48 -4.08 9.89
C ILE A 129 -10.14 -5.06 11.01
N SER A 130 -10.23 -4.59 12.26
CA SER A 130 -10.15 -5.45 13.45
C SER A 130 -11.56 -5.77 13.95
N GLN A 131 -11.78 -6.98 14.48
CA GLN A 131 -13.07 -7.38 15.06
C GLN A 131 -13.51 -6.47 16.21
N ALA A 132 -12.55 -6.02 17.04
CA ALA A 132 -12.78 -5.08 18.13
C ALA A 132 -11.46 -4.41 18.59
N TYR A 133 -11.56 -3.39 19.44
CA TYR A 133 -10.39 -2.79 20.07
C TYR A 133 -9.65 -3.81 20.95
N GLY A 134 -8.33 -3.89 20.79
CA GLY A 134 -7.47 -4.78 21.58
C GLY A 134 -7.45 -6.24 21.13
N VAL A 135 -8.14 -6.59 20.05
CA VAL A 135 -8.01 -7.91 19.41
C VAL A 135 -6.65 -8.01 18.72
N SER A 136 -6.08 -9.22 18.77
CA SER A 136 -4.81 -9.57 18.14
C SER A 136 -4.83 -9.26 16.64
N GLU A 137 -3.73 -8.70 16.13
CA GLU A 137 -3.54 -8.38 14.71
C GLU A 137 -3.58 -9.60 13.79
N GLU A 138 -3.47 -10.81 14.34
CA GLU A 138 -3.59 -12.06 13.58
C GLU A 138 -5.00 -12.29 13.00
N PHE A 139 -6.00 -11.59 13.54
CA PHE A 139 -7.39 -11.67 13.09
C PHE A 139 -7.81 -10.46 12.25
N ASP A 140 -6.87 -9.58 11.92
CA ASP A 140 -7.15 -8.43 11.08
C ASP A 140 -7.53 -8.86 9.67
N GLN A 141 -8.55 -8.22 9.11
CA GLN A 141 -8.83 -8.28 7.68
C GLN A 141 -8.10 -7.13 6.99
N THR A 142 -7.21 -7.46 6.07
CA THR A 142 -6.37 -6.49 5.33
C THR A 142 -6.66 -6.46 3.83
N VAL A 143 -7.29 -7.51 3.30
CA VAL A 143 -7.68 -7.67 1.90
C VAL A 143 -9.19 -7.60 1.77
N PHE A 144 -9.66 -6.75 0.84
CA PHE A 144 -11.08 -6.46 0.66
C PHE A 144 -11.51 -6.71 -0.78
N PRO A 145 -12.68 -7.33 -1.01
CA PRO A 145 -13.18 -7.55 -2.37
C PRO A 145 -13.58 -6.23 -3.03
N VAL A 146 -13.15 -6.04 -4.27
CA VAL A 146 -13.57 -4.92 -5.13
C VAL A 146 -14.92 -5.26 -5.74
N GLN A 147 -15.90 -4.38 -5.57
CA GLN A 147 -17.26 -4.52 -6.09
C GLN A 147 -17.34 -4.10 -7.56
N GLU A 148 -18.50 -4.33 -8.20
CA GLU A 148 -18.72 -3.96 -9.61
C GLU A 148 -18.57 -2.45 -9.87
N ASP A 149 -18.85 -1.62 -8.87
CA ASP A 149 -18.70 -0.17 -8.92
C ASP A 149 -17.27 0.31 -8.61
N LYS A 150 -16.30 -0.62 -8.54
CA LYS A 150 -14.90 -0.41 -8.14
C LYS A 150 -14.69 0.07 -6.70
N SER A 151 -15.72 0.01 -5.85
CA SER A 151 -15.59 0.34 -4.44
C SER A 151 -15.28 -0.89 -3.58
N ILE A 152 -14.91 -0.65 -2.33
CA ILE A 152 -14.86 -1.65 -1.26
C ILE A 152 -16.04 -1.46 -0.28
N GLY A 153 -17.12 -0.80 -0.72
CA GLY A 153 -18.31 -0.51 0.07
C GLY A 153 -18.01 0.23 1.38
N ARG A 154 -18.62 -0.21 2.48
CA ARG A 154 -18.49 0.39 3.81
C ARG A 154 -17.04 0.50 4.32
N VAL A 155 -16.13 -0.35 3.84
CA VAL A 155 -14.71 -0.27 4.23
C VAL A 155 -14.11 1.07 3.83
N HIS A 156 -14.52 1.62 2.68
CA HIS A 156 -14.08 2.93 2.22
C HIS A 156 -14.55 4.04 3.16
N GLU A 157 -15.81 3.99 3.59
CA GLU A 157 -16.37 4.96 4.55
C GLU A 157 -15.62 4.91 5.88
N LEU A 158 -15.35 3.72 6.41
CA LEU A 158 -14.60 3.55 7.65
C LEU A 158 -13.15 4.03 7.53
N ALA A 159 -12.51 3.83 6.37
CA ALA A 159 -11.18 4.36 6.09
C ALA A 159 -11.19 5.90 6.07
N LEU A 160 -12.18 6.50 5.39
CA LEU A 160 -12.33 7.94 5.35
C LEU A 160 -12.62 8.54 6.72
N ASP A 161 -13.46 7.91 7.53
CA ASP A 161 -13.74 8.37 8.90
C ASP A 161 -12.45 8.44 9.73
N LEU A 162 -11.65 7.35 9.73
CA LEU A 162 -10.37 7.33 10.43
C LEU A 162 -9.40 8.40 9.89
N VAL A 163 -9.32 8.56 8.57
CA VAL A 163 -8.45 9.56 7.94
C VAL A 163 -8.86 10.99 8.33
N ASN A 164 -10.16 11.28 8.42
CA ASN A 164 -10.66 12.58 8.87
C ASN A 164 -10.39 12.83 10.36
N GLU A 165 -10.46 11.79 11.21
CA GLU A 165 -10.09 11.90 12.62
C GLU A 165 -8.59 12.17 12.82
N GLU A 166 -7.75 11.63 11.95
CA GLU A 166 -6.30 11.81 11.98
C GLU A 166 -5.81 13.06 11.25
N ALA A 167 -6.59 13.60 10.31
CA ALA A 167 -6.31 14.86 9.63
C ALA A 167 -6.37 16.03 10.64
N ARG A 168 -5.30 16.83 10.69
CA ARG A 168 -5.17 17.99 11.59
C ARG A 168 -5.01 19.29 10.82
#